data_AF-A0A6J6E6M5-F1
#
_entry.id   AF-A0A6J6E6M5-F1
#
_cell.length_a   1.000
_cell.length_b   1.000
_cell.length_c   1.000
_cell.angle_alpha   90.00
_cell.angle_beta   90.00
_cell.angle_gamma   90.00
#
_symmetry.space_group_name_H-M   'P 1'
#
loop_
_entity.id
_entity.type
_entity.pdbx_description
1 polymer ?
#
loop_
_entity_poly.entity_id
_entity_poly.type
_entity_poly.pdbx_seq_one_letter_code
_entity_poly.pdbx_strand_id
1 'polypeptide(L)'
;MVLLLLFASGLALGLAAANVYFRDLGYLWQIFSQVWFFATPIVYTPDLIEGRVPGWVEAMLDYNPMAVFAQGFRRSMYDSAFPGWDNLAACAIVAVVSMVLGWSLFTRLSRRFAEEL
;
A
#
# COMPACT_ATOMS: atom_id res chain seq x y z
N MET A 1 -8.86 -10.82 -0.75
CA MET A 1 -8.80 -10.45 0.69
C MET A 1 -7.52 -10.88 1.38
N VAL A 2 -7.11 -12.16 1.31
CA VAL A 2 -5.88 -12.62 1.99
C VAL A 2 -4.61 -11.83 1.59
N LEU A 3 -4.43 -11.53 0.30
CA LEU A 3 -3.28 -10.76 -0.18
C LEU A 3 -3.24 -9.33 0.38
N LEU A 4 -4.40 -8.67 0.49
CA LEU A 4 -4.50 -7.34 1.09
C LEU A 4 -4.14 -7.37 2.58
N LEU A 5 -4.59 -8.40 3.31
CA LEU A 5 -4.22 -8.58 4.72
C LEU A 5 -2.71 -8.76 4.86
N LEU A 6 -2.08 -9.61 4.04
CA LEU A 6 -0.62 -9.78 4.06
C LEU A 6 0.12 -8.47 3.77
N PHE A 7 -0.34 -7.73 2.76
CA PHE A 7 0.22 -6.42 2.43
C PHE A 7 0.11 -5.43 3.59
N ALA A 8 -1.08 -5.30 4.17
CA ALA A 8 -1.36 -4.38 5.27
C ALA A 8 -0.59 -4.77 6.54
N SER A 9 -0.50 -6.06 6.86
CA SER A 9 0.28 -6.57 7.99
C SER A 9 1.78 -6.30 7.81
N GLY A 10 2.33 -6.49 6.61
CA GLY A 10 3.72 -6.15 6.31
C GLY A 10 4.03 -4.67 6.55
N LEU A 11 3.18 -3.79 6.00
CA LEU A 11 3.28 -2.34 6.24
C LEU A 11 3.15 -1.99 7.72
N ALA A 12 2.16 -2.55 8.41
CA ALA A 12 1.93 -2.30 9.82
C ALA A 12 3.10 -2.75 10.69
N LEU A 13 3.75 -3.89 10.38
CA LEU A 13 4.95 -4.35 11.10
C LEU A 13 6.11 -3.37 10.95
N GLY A 14 6.35 -2.88 9.73
CA GLY A 14 7.41 -1.91 9.49
C GLY A 14 7.15 -0.57 10.19
N LEU A 15 5.91 -0.07 10.11
CA LEU A 15 5.48 1.17 10.76
C LEU A 15 5.53 1.05 12.29
N ALA A 16 5.05 -0.07 12.85
CA ALA A 16 5.10 -0.31 14.29
C ALA A 16 6.54 -0.32 14.80
N ALA A 17 7.46 -0.96 14.06
CA ALA A 17 8.87 -0.95 14.42
C ALA A 17 9.45 0.48 14.41
N ALA A 18 9.15 1.25 13.37
CA ALA A 18 9.65 2.61 13.22
C ALA A 18 9.04 3.58 14.26
N ASN A 19 7.78 3.40 14.63
CA ASN A 19 7.06 4.27 15.57
C ASN A 19 7.63 4.23 17.00
N VAL A 20 8.36 3.17 17.38
CA VAL A 20 9.06 3.11 18.67
C VAL A 20 10.20 4.12 18.73
N TYR A 21 10.94 4.29 17.62
CA TYR A 21 12.04 5.25 17.49
C TYR A 21 11.54 6.68 17.28
N PHE A 22 10.48 6.84 16.48
CA PHE A 22 9.91 8.13 16.16
C PHE A 22 8.45 8.20 16.62
N ARG A 23 8.23 8.82 17.79
CA ARG A 23 6.89 9.02 18.36
C ARG A 23 5.92 9.80 17.46
N ASP A 24 6.44 10.60 16.52
CA ASP A 24 5.63 11.41 15.60
C ASP A 24 5.21 10.66 14.33
N LEU A 25 5.75 9.44 14.08
CA LEU A 25 5.40 8.66 12.90
C LEU A 25 3.92 8.29 12.85
N GLY A 26 3.28 8.06 14.00
CA GLY A 26 1.84 7.79 14.05
C GLY A 26 1.00 8.92 13.44
N TYR A 27 1.30 10.18 13.81
CA TYR A 27 0.61 11.35 13.27
C TYR A 27 0.92 11.56 11.78
N LEU A 28 2.19 11.41 11.39
CA LEU A 28 2.60 11.51 9.98
C LEU A 28 1.92 10.44 9.13
N TRP A 29 1.85 9.21 9.62
CA TRP A 29 1.18 8.11 8.92
C TRP A 29 -0.31 8.37 8.74
N GLN A 30 -0.98 8.96 9.74
CA GLN A 30 -2.39 9.33 9.61
C GLN A 30 -2.61 10.33 8.46
N ILE A 31 -1.84 11.42 8.43
CA ILE A 31 -1.92 12.42 7.36
C ILE A 31 -1.56 11.78 6.00
N PHE A 32 -0.50 10.99 5.98
CA PHE A 32 -0.02 10.32 4.76
C PHE A 32 -1.07 9.34 4.21
N SER A 33 -1.69 8.51 5.04
CA SER A 33 -2.73 7.58 4.62
C SER A 33 -3.96 8.29 4.05
N GLN A 34 -4.32 9.46 4.58
CA GLN A 34 -5.38 10.28 4.02
C GLN A 34 -5.02 10.80 2.62
N VAL A 35 -3.80 11.30 2.42
CA VAL A 35 -3.34 11.72 1.09
C VAL A 35 -3.26 10.51 0.14
N TRP A 36 -2.75 9.37 0.62
CA TRP A 36 -2.63 8.13 -0.17
C TRP A 36 -4.01 7.60 -0.60
N PHE A 37 -5.03 7.74 0.24
CA PHE A 37 -6.40 7.40 -0.14
C PHE A 37 -6.86 8.17 -1.39
N PHE A 38 -6.63 9.48 -1.45
CA PHE A 38 -6.96 10.29 -2.63
C PHE A 38 -6.02 10.05 -3.81
N ALA A 39 -4.77 9.65 -3.55
CA ALA A 39 -3.84 9.21 -4.60
C ALA A 39 -4.16 7.81 -5.14
N THR A 40 -5.17 7.13 -4.61
CA THR A 40 -5.61 5.83 -5.12
C THR A 40 -6.93 6.03 -5.87
N PRO A 41 -7.11 5.50 -7.09
CA PRO A 41 -8.33 5.64 -7.88
C PRO A 41 -9.48 4.79 -7.31
N ILE A 42 -9.96 5.16 -6.12
CA ILE A 42 -11.09 4.53 -5.42
C ILE A 42 -12.36 5.33 -5.67
N VAL A 43 -12.28 6.66 -5.55
CA VAL A 43 -13.43 7.58 -5.64
C VAL A 43 -13.64 8.09 -7.08
N TYR A 44 -12.59 8.06 -7.90
CA TYR A 44 -12.60 8.52 -9.29
C TYR A 44 -12.14 7.42 -10.25
N THR A 45 -12.57 7.52 -11.49
CA THR A 45 -12.09 6.70 -12.60
C THR A 45 -10.76 7.24 -13.12
N PRO A 46 -9.79 6.38 -13.47
CA PRO A 46 -8.52 6.81 -14.07
C PRO A 46 -8.70 7.72 -15.30
N ASP A 47 -9.75 7.47 -16.10
CA ASP A 47 -10.12 8.25 -17.29
C ASP A 47 -10.39 9.74 -17.00
N LEU A 48 -10.70 10.09 -15.74
CA LEU A 48 -10.95 11.48 -15.34
C LEU A 48 -9.66 12.30 -15.21
N ILE A 49 -8.53 11.62 -15.01
CA ILE A 49 -7.22 12.20 -14.72
C ILE A 49 -6.30 12.16 -15.94
N GLU A 50 -6.51 11.20 -16.86
CA GLU A 50 -5.76 11.04 -18.10
C GLU A 50 -5.69 12.37 -18.89
N GLY A 51 -4.46 12.84 -19.15
CA GLY A 51 -4.19 14.10 -19.84
C GLY A 51 -4.47 15.41 -19.07
N ARG A 52 -4.93 15.35 -17.82
CA ARG A 52 -5.17 16.53 -16.96
C ARG A 52 -4.06 16.79 -15.93
N VAL A 53 -3.18 15.83 -15.73
CA VAL A 53 -2.03 15.93 -14.82
C VAL A 53 -0.72 15.74 -15.57
N PRO A 54 0.40 16.23 -15.03
CA PRO A 54 1.73 15.93 -15.58
C PRO A 54 1.98 14.42 -15.64
N GLY A 55 2.62 13.93 -16.71
CA GLY A 55 2.83 12.48 -16.92
C GLY A 55 3.60 11.76 -15.81
N TRP A 56 4.40 12.47 -15.01
CA TRP A 56 5.05 11.88 -13.83
C TRP A 56 4.06 11.61 -12.68
N VAL A 57 3.00 12.41 -12.55
CA VAL A 57 1.91 12.18 -11.58
C VAL A 57 1.08 10.99 -12.02
N GLU A 58 0.78 10.90 -13.31
CA GLU A 58 0.05 9.78 -13.91
C GLU A 58 0.77 8.45 -13.69
N ALA A 59 2.07 8.40 -14.01
CA ALA A 59 2.88 7.22 -13.71
C ALA A 59 2.88 6.88 -12.21
N MET A 60 2.97 7.88 -11.33
CA MET A 60 2.96 7.65 -9.88
C MET A 60 1.61 7.10 -9.37
N LEU A 61 0.49 7.52 -9.98
CA LEU A 61 -0.85 7.00 -9.70
C LEU A 61 -1.01 5.57 -10.23
N ASP A 62 -0.48 5.27 -11.42
CA ASP A 62 -0.55 3.95 -12.05
C ASP A 62 0.29 2.90 -11.31
N TYR A 63 1.49 3.26 -10.85
CA TYR A 63 2.37 2.38 -10.08
C TYR A 63 2.00 2.27 -8.59
N ASN A 64 0.91 2.88 -8.15
CA ASN A 64 0.48 2.83 -6.76
C ASN A 64 0.08 1.39 -6.37
N PRO A 65 0.76 0.75 -5.38
CA PRO A 65 0.48 -0.63 -5.02
C PRO A 65 -0.95 -0.86 -4.51
N MET A 66 -1.56 0.15 -3.87
CA MET A 66 -2.96 0.10 -3.43
C MET A 66 -3.95 0.19 -4.59
N ALA A 67 -3.56 0.79 -5.72
CA ALA A 67 -4.41 0.87 -6.90
C ALA A 67 -4.64 -0.52 -7.52
N VAL A 68 -3.64 -1.40 -7.48
CA VAL A 68 -3.74 -2.79 -7.96
C VAL A 68 -4.83 -3.57 -7.21
N PHE A 69 -4.89 -3.40 -5.87
CA PHE A 69 -5.95 -4.00 -5.06
C PHE A 69 -7.32 -3.37 -5.35
N ALA A 70 -7.39 -2.03 -5.44
CA ALA A 70 -8.64 -1.31 -5.70
C ALA A 70 -9.25 -1.68 -7.06
N GLN A 71 -8.44 -1.77 -8.12
CA GLN A 71 -8.89 -2.21 -9.45
C GLN A 71 -9.38 -3.65 -9.44
N GLY A 72 -8.70 -4.54 -8.71
CA GLY A 72 -9.12 -5.93 -8.53
C GLY A 72 -10.48 -6.04 -7.85
N PHE A 73 -10.72 -5.26 -6.80
CA PHE A 73 -12.04 -5.18 -6.15
C PHE A 73 -13.10 -4.58 -7.05
N ARG A 74 -12.77 -3.52 -7.80
CA ARG A 74 -13.70 -2.89 -8.74
C ARG A 74 -14.19 -3.88 -9.79
N ARG A 75 -13.28 -4.58 -10.47
CA ARG A 75 -13.63 -5.59 -11.49
C ARG A 75 -14.43 -6.75 -10.90
N SER A 76 -14.03 -7.23 -9.72
CA SER A 76 -14.71 -8.36 -9.08
C SER A 76 -16.11 -8.02 -8.57
N MET A 77 -16.36 -6.78 -8.14
CA MET A 77 -17.64 -6.37 -7.56
C MET A 77 -18.58 -5.71 -8.57
N TYR A 78 -18.07 -4.81 -9.42
CA TYR A 78 -18.89 -4.09 -10.40
C TYR A 78 -19.10 -4.90 -11.67
N ASP A 79 -18.04 -5.48 -12.23
CA ASP A 79 -18.13 -6.21 -13.50
C ASP A 79 -18.50 -7.69 -13.30
N SER A 80 -18.58 -8.15 -12.03
CA SER A 80 -18.72 -9.57 -11.66
C SER A 80 -17.73 -10.48 -12.41
N ALA A 81 -16.61 -9.91 -12.83
CA ALA A 81 -15.63 -10.54 -13.69
C ALA A 81 -14.39 -10.91 -12.89
N PHE A 82 -13.73 -11.99 -13.31
CA PHE A 82 -12.45 -12.35 -12.73
C PHE A 82 -11.44 -11.22 -13.00
N PRO A 83 -10.77 -10.66 -11.97
CA PRO A 83 -9.92 -9.47 -12.11
C PRO A 83 -8.69 -9.67 -13.03
N GLY A 84 -8.42 -10.91 -13.44
CA GLY A 84 -7.32 -11.30 -14.32
C GLY A 84 -6.15 -11.88 -13.54
N TRP A 85 -5.42 -12.81 -14.15
CA TRP A 85 -4.24 -13.43 -13.55
C TRP A 85 -3.12 -12.40 -13.33
N ASP A 86 -2.99 -11.42 -14.22
CA ASP A 86 -1.98 -10.36 -14.12
C ASP A 86 -2.19 -9.51 -12.85
N ASN A 87 -3.43 -9.11 -12.58
CA ASN A 87 -3.73 -8.31 -11.39
C ASN A 87 -3.54 -9.11 -10.09
N LEU A 88 -3.89 -10.40 -10.11
CA LEU A 88 -3.67 -11.30 -8.98
C LEU A 88 -2.17 -11.50 -8.70
N ALA A 89 -1.36 -11.69 -9.75
CA ALA A 89 0.09 -11.81 -9.65
C ALA A 89 0.71 -10.52 -9.12
N ALA A 90 0.29 -9.36 -9.62
CA ALA A 90 0.73 -8.06 -9.12
C ALA A 90 0.38 -7.87 -7.63
N CYS A 91 -0.86 -8.18 -7.22
CA CYS A 91 -1.27 -8.16 -5.82
C CYS A 91 -0.41 -9.07 -4.94
N ALA A 92 -0.08 -10.27 -5.44
CA ALA A 92 0.74 -11.24 -4.71
C ALA A 92 2.19 -10.75 -4.55
N ILE A 93 2.80 -10.23 -5.61
CA ILE A 93 4.16 -9.66 -5.56
C ILE A 93 4.20 -8.51 -4.56
N VAL A 94 3.27 -7.56 -4.65
CA VAL A 94 3.19 -6.41 -3.75
C VAL A 94 3.01 -6.85 -2.29
N ALA A 95 2.13 -7.83 -2.04
CA ALA A 95 1.90 -8.36 -0.70
C ALA A 95 3.15 -9.04 -0.12
N VAL A 96 3.82 -9.88 -0.90
CA VAL A 96 5.05 -10.57 -0.47
C VAL A 96 6.18 -9.58 -0.23
N VAL A 97 6.38 -8.61 -1.12
CA VAL A 97 7.40 -7.57 -0.97
C VAL A 97 7.15 -6.75 0.30
N SER A 98 5.92 -6.29 0.52
CA SER A 98 5.55 -5.55 1.74
C SER A 98 5.80 -6.36 3.01
N MET A 99 5.43 -7.65 2.99
CA MET A 99 5.64 -8.54 4.14
C MET A 99 7.13 -8.76 4.42
N VAL A 100 7.93 -9.05 3.40
CA VAL A 100 9.39 -9.27 3.55
C VAL A 100 10.09 -8.01 4.06
N LEU A 101 9.74 -6.84 3.51
CA LEU A 101 10.30 -5.56 3.93
C LEU A 101 9.89 -5.22 5.37
N GLY A 102 8.60 -5.34 5.69
CA GLY A 102 8.07 -5.11 7.03
C GLY A 102 8.71 -6.01 8.09
N TRP A 103 8.82 -7.31 7.79
CA TRP A 103 9.45 -8.29 8.65
C TRP A 103 10.96 -8.03 8.84
N SER A 104 11.68 -7.73 7.75
CA SER A 104 13.10 -7.40 7.79
C SER A 104 13.37 -6.14 8.62
N LEU A 105 12.54 -5.11 8.44
CA LEU A 105 12.65 -3.87 9.22
C LEU A 105 12.36 -4.14 10.70
N PHE A 106 11.27 -4.86 11.00
CA PHE A 106 10.89 -5.22 12.36
C PHE A 106 11.98 -6.02 13.06
N THR A 107 12.53 -7.05 12.42
CA THR A 107 13.59 -7.89 13.02
C THR A 107 14.91 -7.14 13.24
N ARG A 108 15.26 -6.20 12.35
CA ARG A 108 16.44 -5.35 12.53
C ARG A 108 16.27 -4.34 13.66
N LEU A 109 15.14 -3.65 13.70
CA LEU A 109 14.84 -2.64 14.73
C LEU A 109 14.54 -3.29 16.09
N SER A 110 14.00 -4.51 16.10
CA SER A 110 13.66 -5.20 17.34
C SER A 110 14.87 -5.60 18.17
N ARG A 111 16.07 -5.74 17.57
CA ARG A 111 17.31 -6.01 18.30
C ARG A 111 17.77 -4.84 19.17
N ARG A 112 17.34 -3.62 18.83
CA ARG A 112 17.70 -2.38 19.52
C ARG A 112 16.61 -1.85 20.47
N PHE A 113 15.44 -2.50 20.51
CA PHE A 113 14.39 -2.13 21.48
C PHE A 113 14.84 -2.22 22.94
N ALA A 114 15.83 -3.07 23.26
CA ALA A 114 16.35 -3.20 24.60
C ALA A 114 17.23 -2.01 25.04
N GLU A 115 17.69 -1.15 24.13
CA GLU A 115 18.58 -0.02 24.44
C GLU A 115 17.84 1.33 24.52
N GLU A 116 16.64 1.45 23.94
CA GLU A 116 15.88 2.72 23.88
C GLU A 116 14.65 2.79 24.80
N LEU A 117 14.39 1.75 25.60
CA LEU A 117 13.26 1.69 26.54
C LEU A 117 13.60 2.26 27.92
#